data_AF-A0A6M3J269-F1
#
_entry.id   AF-A0A6M3J269-F1
#
_cell.length_a   1.000
_cell.length_b   1.000
_cell.length_c   1.000
_cell.angle_alpha   90.00
_cell.angle_beta   90.00
_cell.angle_gamma   90.00
#
_symmetry.space_group_name_H-M   'P 1'
#
loop_
_entity.id
_entity.type
_entity.pdbx_description
1 polymer ?
#
loop_
_entity_poly.entity_id
_entity_poly.type
_entity_poly.pdbx_seq_one_letter_code
_entity_poly.pdbx_strand_id
1 'polypeptide(L)'
;MEQQVTSLVICERKADQLIAIEDTLNAIVGTFIDKNLEVVNGISTAPVKNEVEYNKTLSNLATIRKIKKEAEELRLAWSSPLDKAKKWVDSIFRDAKNPLVQKEVVLQQNADTWWASEQKRIKNEQLKAIDKAAIEAKRAQEKANKVFDKVDAVNLPVAGGLPVPEIVPQQVEQAPKTVRLDSGGTVTRKEDWTFEVVNTNLIPREYLSVNEQAIRQVVKALKDKANIPGIRVWDKGSYATRG
;
A
#
# COMPACT_ATOMS: atom_id res chain seq x y z
N MET A 1 0.09 -2.74 45.75
CA MET A 1 1.39 -2.07 45.87
C MET A 1 2.56 -3.03 45.65
N GLU A 2 2.60 -4.22 46.24
CA GLU A 2 3.70 -5.19 46.05
C GLU A 2 3.96 -5.59 44.58
N GLN A 3 2.91 -5.86 43.78
CA GLN A 3 3.07 -6.20 42.35
C GLN A 3 3.69 -5.07 41.50
N GLN A 4 3.51 -3.80 41.89
CA GLN A 4 4.11 -2.65 41.20
C GLN A 4 5.58 -2.42 41.59
N VAL A 5 5.95 -2.76 42.82
CA VAL A 5 7.35 -2.68 43.27
C VAL A 5 8.19 -3.77 42.61
N THR A 6 7.64 -4.99 42.48
CA THR A 6 8.33 -6.09 41.78
C THR A 6 8.52 -5.81 40.30
N SER A 7 7.56 -5.16 39.62
CA SER A 7 7.69 -4.84 38.19
C SER A 7 8.76 -3.76 37.92
N LEU A 8 8.90 -2.76 38.80
CA LEU A 8 9.95 -1.74 38.71
C LEU A 8 11.35 -2.33 38.88
N VAL A 9 11.56 -3.17 39.90
CA VAL A 9 12.86 -3.82 40.15
C VAL A 9 13.29 -4.73 38.99
N ILE A 10 12.32 -5.39 38.33
CA ILE A 10 12.60 -6.20 37.12
C ILE A 10 13.00 -5.30 35.93
N CYS A 11 12.43 -4.10 35.81
CA CYS A 11 12.78 -3.17 34.73
C CYS A 11 14.18 -2.58 34.91
N GLU A 12 14.54 -2.16 36.12
CA GLU A 12 15.86 -1.63 36.44
C GLU A 12 16.95 -2.68 36.19
N ARG A 13 16.77 -3.91 36.69
CA ARG A 13 17.72 -5.01 36.46
C ARG A 13 17.89 -5.36 34.98
N LYS A 14 16.84 -5.22 34.16
CA LYS A 14 16.92 -5.43 32.72
C LYS A 14 17.62 -4.28 32.00
N ALA A 15 17.46 -3.05 32.47
CA ALA A 15 18.18 -1.89 31.93
C ALA A 15 19.70 -2.05 32.16
N ASP A 16 20.11 -2.44 33.37
CA ASP A 16 21.53 -2.70 33.67
C ASP A 16 22.12 -3.82 32.81
N GLN A 17 21.34 -4.88 32.55
CA GLN A 17 21.75 -5.95 31.65
C GLN A 17 21.91 -5.48 30.21
N LEU A 18 21.04 -4.59 29.72
CA LEU A 18 21.15 -4.03 28.38
C LEU A 18 22.38 -3.14 28.23
N ILE A 19 22.66 -2.29 29.23
CA ILE A 19 23.85 -1.44 29.26
C ILE A 19 25.11 -2.31 29.25
N ALA A 20 25.17 -3.36 30.08
CA ALA A 20 26.30 -4.28 30.11
C ALA A 20 26.52 -5.02 28.75
N ILE A 21 25.42 -5.37 28.05
CA ILE A 21 25.48 -5.96 26.71
C ILE A 21 26.02 -4.94 25.70
N GLU A 22 25.56 -3.69 25.76
CA GLU A 22 26.03 -2.60 24.89
C GLU A 22 27.52 -2.34 25.09
N ASP A 23 27.99 -2.22 26.33
CA ASP A 23 29.41 -2.03 26.64
C ASP A 23 30.27 -3.19 26.13
N THR A 24 29.80 -4.42 26.31
CA THR A 24 30.48 -5.62 25.82
C THR A 24 30.55 -5.63 24.29
N LEU A 25 29.46 -5.27 23.61
CA LEU A 25 29.41 -5.20 22.16
C LEU A 25 30.35 -4.12 21.63
N ASN A 26 30.34 -2.93 22.25
CA ASN A 26 31.21 -1.82 21.88
C ASN A 26 32.69 -2.20 22.08
N ALA A 27 33.03 -2.92 23.14
CA ALA A 27 34.40 -3.41 23.36
C ALA A 27 34.82 -4.44 22.29
N ILE A 28 33.95 -5.41 21.97
CA ILE A 28 34.25 -6.43 20.94
C ILE A 28 34.37 -5.79 19.55
N VAL A 29 33.45 -4.90 19.20
CA VAL A 29 33.47 -4.21 17.90
C VAL A 29 34.64 -3.24 17.83
N GLY A 30 34.92 -2.49 18.90
CA GLY A 30 36.08 -1.59 18.98
C GLY A 30 37.39 -2.34 18.79
N THR A 31 37.63 -3.43 19.53
CA THR A 31 38.83 -4.25 19.37
C THR A 31 38.95 -4.87 17.96
N PHE A 32 37.84 -5.27 17.35
CA PHE A 32 37.82 -5.74 15.96
C PHE A 32 38.18 -4.62 14.98
N ILE A 33 37.64 -3.42 15.16
CA ILE A 33 37.94 -2.26 14.32
C ILE A 33 39.41 -1.90 14.44
N ASP A 34 39.92 -1.71 15.66
CA ASP A 34 41.29 -1.28 15.90
C ASP A 34 42.31 -2.24 15.28
N LYS A 35 42.13 -3.55 15.49
CA LYS A 35 42.99 -4.59 14.92
C LYS A 35 43.03 -4.57 13.39
N ASN A 36 41.89 -4.33 12.74
CA ASN A 36 41.78 -4.43 11.29
C ASN A 36 42.04 -3.08 10.59
N LEU A 37 41.84 -1.97 11.28
CA LEU A 37 42.04 -0.63 10.74
C LEU A 37 43.51 -0.38 10.40
N GLU A 38 44.44 -0.84 11.24
CA GLU A 38 45.88 -0.77 10.95
C GLU A 38 46.24 -1.54 9.67
N VAL A 39 45.70 -2.76 9.53
CA VAL A 39 45.92 -3.61 8.34
C VAL A 39 45.39 -2.92 7.09
N VAL A 40 44.18 -2.36 7.16
CA VAL A 40 43.53 -1.70 6.02
C VAL A 40 44.25 -0.39 5.66
N ASN A 41 44.64 0.43 6.63
CA ASN A 41 45.38 1.67 6.40
C ASN A 41 46.77 1.43 5.81
N GLY A 42 47.38 0.27 6.08
CA GLY A 42 48.66 -0.15 5.49
C GLY A 42 48.59 -0.58 4.02
N ILE A 43 47.38 -0.76 3.45
CA ILE A 43 47.20 -1.19 2.07
C ILE A 43 47.31 0.00 1.12
N SER A 44 48.30 -0.04 0.23
CA SER A 44 48.48 0.99 -0.80
C SER A 44 47.36 0.96 -1.84
N THR A 45 46.88 2.14 -2.22
CA THR A 45 45.88 2.37 -3.27
C THR A 45 46.51 2.84 -4.60
N ALA A 46 47.85 2.85 -4.69
CA ALA A 46 48.56 3.29 -5.88
C ALA A 46 48.28 2.39 -7.09
N PRO A 47 48.31 2.93 -8.33
CA PRO A 47 48.12 2.12 -9.53
C PRO A 47 49.27 1.11 -9.67
N VAL A 48 48.92 -0.14 -9.95
CA VAL A 48 49.85 -1.26 -10.13
C VAL A 48 50.65 -1.07 -11.42
N LYS A 49 51.99 -1.08 -11.31
CA LYS A 49 52.90 -0.87 -12.45
C LYS A 49 53.72 -2.09 -12.82
N ASN A 50 53.88 -3.04 -11.90
CA ASN A 50 54.68 -4.24 -12.10
C ASN A 50 54.01 -5.49 -11.50
N GLU A 51 54.53 -6.66 -11.87
CA GLU A 51 53.97 -7.96 -11.45
C GLU A 51 54.05 -8.20 -9.92
N VAL A 52 55.10 -7.68 -9.27
CA VAL A 52 55.27 -7.79 -7.81
C VAL A 52 54.17 -7.00 -7.08
N GLU A 53 53.88 -5.78 -7.53
CA GLU A 53 52.77 -4.94 -7.04
C GLU A 53 51.41 -5.57 -7.34
N TYR A 54 51.27 -6.26 -8.48
CA TYR A 54 50.06 -6.97 -8.85
C TYR A 54 49.74 -8.08 -7.84
N ASN A 55 50.72 -8.97 -7.58
CA ASN A 55 50.55 -10.07 -6.62
C ASN A 55 50.30 -9.55 -5.19
N LYS A 56 50.99 -8.47 -4.79
CA LYS A 56 50.75 -7.81 -3.51
C LYS A 56 49.32 -7.25 -3.41
N THR A 57 48.83 -6.62 -4.47
CA THR A 57 47.46 -6.11 -4.54
C THR A 57 46.42 -7.22 -4.43
N LEU A 58 46.64 -8.35 -5.10
CA LEU A 58 45.75 -9.52 -4.98
C LEU A 58 45.75 -10.12 -3.57
N SER A 59 46.91 -10.19 -2.92
CA SER A 59 47.01 -10.63 -1.52
C SER A 59 46.26 -9.69 -0.58
N ASN A 60 46.46 -8.38 -0.73
CA ASN A 60 45.73 -7.36 0.03
C ASN A 60 44.21 -7.46 -0.18
N LEU A 61 43.77 -7.69 -1.42
CA LEU A 61 42.37 -7.90 -1.76
C LEU A 61 41.78 -9.14 -1.05
N ALA A 62 42.54 -10.23 -0.98
CA ALA A 62 42.12 -11.42 -0.24
C ALA A 62 41.98 -11.13 1.27
N THR A 63 42.94 -10.41 1.85
CA THR A 63 42.90 -9.98 3.25
C THR A 63 41.67 -9.12 3.54
N ILE A 64 41.40 -8.09 2.73
CA ILE A 64 40.21 -7.23 2.88
C ILE A 64 38.92 -8.06 2.84
N ARG A 65 38.84 -9.04 1.93
CA ARG A 65 37.67 -9.91 1.82
C ARG A 65 37.49 -10.80 3.04
N LYS A 66 38.58 -11.30 3.63
CA LYS A 66 38.55 -12.05 4.88
C LYS A 66 38.04 -11.18 6.04
N ILE A 67 38.59 -9.97 6.21
CA ILE A 67 38.14 -9.01 7.22
C ILE A 67 36.65 -8.70 7.06
N LYS A 68 36.20 -8.47 5.82
CA LYS A 68 34.79 -8.24 5.51
C LYS A 68 33.90 -9.42 5.91
N LYS A 69 34.37 -10.65 5.71
CA LYS A 69 33.66 -11.87 6.10
C LYS A 69 33.55 -12.00 7.62
N GLU A 70 34.65 -11.79 8.35
CA GLU A 70 34.67 -11.81 9.81
C GLU A 70 33.76 -10.73 10.42
N ALA A 71 33.75 -9.52 9.85
CA ALA A 71 32.85 -8.44 10.26
C ALA A 71 31.37 -8.84 10.10
N GLU A 72 31.03 -9.51 9.00
CA GLU A 72 29.68 -9.97 8.73
C GLU A 72 29.28 -11.13 9.66
N GLU A 73 30.19 -12.05 9.96
CA GLU A 73 29.98 -13.12 10.93
C GLU A 73 29.72 -12.58 12.34
N LEU A 74 30.50 -11.58 12.78
CA LEU A 74 30.25 -10.87 14.04
C LEU A 74 28.88 -10.18 14.03
N ARG A 75 28.56 -9.43 12.96
CA ARG A 75 27.24 -8.79 12.83
C ARG A 75 26.11 -9.80 12.97
N LEU A 76 26.20 -10.93 12.27
CA LEU A 76 25.19 -11.98 12.28
C LEU A 76 25.09 -12.70 13.63
N ALA A 77 26.21 -12.91 14.34
CA ALA A 77 26.20 -13.53 15.66
C ALA A 77 25.33 -12.75 16.65
N TRP A 78 25.34 -11.41 16.55
CA TRP A 78 24.54 -10.53 17.41
C TRP A 78 23.15 -10.23 16.85
N SER A 79 23.00 -10.02 15.53
CA SER A 79 21.71 -9.69 14.94
C SER A 79 20.77 -10.88 14.83
N SER A 80 21.27 -12.09 14.56
CA SER A 80 20.43 -13.26 14.31
C SER A 80 19.54 -13.66 15.49
N PRO A 81 20.00 -13.64 16.76
CA PRO A 81 19.13 -13.87 17.90
C PRO A 81 18.03 -12.81 18.04
N LEU A 82 18.34 -11.54 17.77
CA LEU A 82 17.37 -10.44 17.82
C LEU A 82 16.32 -10.59 16.71
N ASP A 83 16.74 -10.97 15.51
CA ASP A 83 15.82 -11.26 14.39
C ASP A 83 14.88 -12.43 14.73
N LYS A 84 15.39 -13.46 15.41
CA LYS A 84 14.55 -14.59 15.89
C LYS A 84 13.56 -14.13 16.95
N ALA A 85 14.00 -13.34 17.93
CA ALA A 85 13.13 -12.79 18.97
C ALA A 85 12.04 -11.89 18.36
N LYS A 86 12.42 -10.99 17.44
CA LYS A 86 11.48 -10.14 16.70
C LYS A 86 10.45 -10.98 15.94
N LYS A 87 10.89 -12.01 15.20
CA LYS A 87 9.97 -12.91 14.47
C LYS A 87 9.00 -13.63 15.39
N TRP A 88 9.45 -14.04 16.58
CA TRP A 88 8.60 -14.67 17.60
C TRP A 88 7.57 -13.68 18.18
N VAL A 89 7.99 -12.45 18.49
CA VAL A 89 7.06 -11.38 18.91
C VAL A 89 6.04 -11.12 17.81
N ASP A 90 6.51 -10.92 16.57
CA ASP A 90 5.66 -10.70 15.40
C ASP A 90 4.68 -11.86 15.19
N SER A 91 5.05 -13.12 15.49
CA SER A 91 4.14 -14.26 15.37
C SER A 91 3.05 -14.24 16.43
N ILE A 92 3.37 -13.96 17.70
CA ILE A 92 2.37 -13.85 18.78
C ILE A 92 1.34 -12.78 18.44
N PHE A 93 1.79 -11.60 18.02
CA PHE A 93 0.88 -10.51 17.68
C PHE A 93 0.09 -10.81 16.40
N ARG A 94 0.68 -11.53 15.44
CA ARG A 94 -0.05 -12.00 14.26
C ARG A 94 -1.17 -12.94 14.66
N ASP A 95 -0.88 -13.94 15.49
CA ASP A 95 -1.88 -14.92 15.92
C ASP A 95 -3.00 -14.29 16.76
N ALA A 96 -2.66 -13.30 17.59
CA ALA A 96 -3.65 -12.51 18.33
C ALA A 96 -4.50 -11.60 17.43
N LYS A 97 -3.91 -11.00 16.39
CA LYS A 97 -4.62 -10.08 15.47
C LYS A 97 -5.46 -10.81 14.43
N ASN A 98 -5.03 -11.97 13.95
CA ASN A 98 -5.71 -12.71 12.88
C ASN A 98 -7.22 -12.91 13.10
N PRO A 99 -7.71 -13.38 14.26
CA PRO A 99 -9.15 -13.53 14.48
C PRO A 99 -9.89 -12.19 14.47
N LEU A 100 -9.25 -11.11 14.96
CA LEU A 100 -9.83 -9.76 14.93
C LEU A 100 -9.98 -9.26 13.49
N VAL A 101 -8.93 -9.41 12.68
CA VAL A 101 -8.94 -9.06 11.25
C VAL A 101 -10.01 -9.87 10.50
N GLN A 102 -10.13 -11.18 10.78
CA GLN A 102 -11.17 -12.01 10.18
C GLN A 102 -12.57 -11.53 10.55
N LYS A 103 -12.80 -11.17 11.82
CA LYS A 103 -14.09 -10.63 12.27
C LYS A 103 -14.39 -9.27 11.66
N GLU A 104 -13.39 -8.40 11.57
CA GLU A 104 -13.49 -7.10 10.91
C GLU A 104 -13.93 -7.26 9.46
N VAL A 105 -13.30 -8.16 8.69
CA VAL A 105 -13.68 -8.46 7.30
C VAL A 105 -15.14 -8.92 7.20
N VAL A 106 -15.58 -9.83 8.08
CA VAL A 106 -16.97 -10.32 8.07
C VAL A 106 -17.96 -9.19 8.41
N LEU A 107 -17.65 -8.36 9.41
CA LEU A 107 -18.51 -7.23 9.78
C LEU A 107 -18.59 -6.19 8.65
N GLN A 108 -17.47 -5.91 7.99
CA GLN A 108 -17.41 -5.02 6.83
C GLN A 108 -18.27 -5.57 5.69
N GLN A 109 -18.13 -6.85 5.34
CA GLN A 109 -18.96 -7.52 4.32
C GLN A 109 -20.46 -7.45 4.64
N ASN A 110 -20.83 -7.64 5.91
CA ASN A 110 -22.23 -7.53 6.34
C ASN A 110 -22.76 -6.10 6.18
N ALA A 111 -21.96 -5.10 6.59
CA ALA A 111 -22.31 -3.68 6.43
C ALA A 111 -22.47 -3.30 4.96
N ASP A 112 -21.56 -3.75 4.09
CA ASP A 112 -21.63 -3.52 2.65
C ASP A 112 -22.84 -4.21 2.00
N THR A 113 -23.15 -5.45 2.42
CA THR A 113 -24.31 -6.20 1.92
C THR A 113 -25.63 -5.54 2.30
N TRP A 114 -25.75 -5.10 3.55
CA TRP A 114 -26.91 -4.34 4.03
C TRP A 114 -27.05 -3.03 3.25
N TRP A 115 -25.96 -2.26 3.11
CA TRP A 115 -25.96 -1.01 2.37
C TRP A 115 -26.38 -1.20 0.91
N ALA A 116 -25.84 -2.21 0.22
CA ALA A 116 -26.21 -2.51 -1.15
C ALA A 116 -27.71 -2.87 -1.29
N SER A 117 -28.25 -3.58 -0.30
CA SER A 117 -29.68 -3.91 -0.24
C SER A 117 -30.53 -2.67 -0.01
N GLU A 118 -30.09 -1.79 0.88
CA GLU A 118 -30.77 -0.53 1.20
C GLU A 118 -30.77 0.44 0.01
N GLN A 119 -29.66 0.58 -0.69
CA GLN A 119 -29.58 1.38 -1.92
C GLN A 119 -30.51 0.85 -3.01
N LYS A 120 -30.65 -0.48 -3.14
CA LYS A 120 -31.64 -1.09 -4.05
C LYS A 120 -33.07 -0.77 -3.63
N ARG A 121 -33.37 -0.82 -2.33
CA ARG A 121 -34.71 -0.49 -1.80
C ARG A 121 -35.08 0.95 -2.13
N ILE A 122 -34.20 1.91 -1.80
CA ILE A 122 -34.38 3.33 -2.09
C ILE A 122 -34.57 3.55 -3.60
N LYS A 123 -33.73 2.95 -4.45
CA LYS A 123 -33.86 3.05 -5.92
C LYS A 123 -35.20 2.50 -6.43
N ASN A 124 -35.66 1.37 -5.90
CA ASN A 124 -36.94 0.78 -6.32
C ASN A 124 -38.14 1.63 -5.89
N GLU A 125 -38.09 2.23 -4.70
CA GLU A 125 -39.12 3.17 -4.23
C GLU A 125 -39.15 4.43 -5.10
N GLN A 126 -37.99 4.96 -5.48
CA GLN A 126 -37.86 6.08 -6.42
C GLN A 126 -38.47 5.74 -7.79
N LEU A 127 -38.14 4.58 -8.36
CA LEU A 127 -38.69 4.16 -9.65
C LEU A 127 -40.22 4.06 -9.59
N LYS A 128 -40.78 3.46 -8.54
CA LYS A 128 -42.24 3.36 -8.35
C LYS A 128 -42.90 4.73 -8.20
N ALA A 129 -42.25 5.69 -7.53
CA ALA A 129 -42.77 7.05 -7.39
C ALA A 129 -42.80 7.79 -8.73
N ILE A 130 -41.73 7.65 -9.52
CA ILE A 130 -41.64 8.20 -10.88
C ILE A 130 -42.71 7.59 -11.78
N ASP A 131 -42.89 6.26 -11.75
CA ASP A 131 -43.90 5.57 -12.55
C ASP A 131 -45.32 6.04 -12.19
N LYS A 132 -45.62 6.18 -10.89
CA LYS A 132 -46.93 6.70 -10.43
C LYS A 132 -47.16 8.14 -10.89
N ALA A 133 -46.17 9.01 -10.72
CA ALA A 133 -46.25 10.40 -11.16
C ALA A 133 -46.44 10.50 -12.69
N ALA A 134 -45.77 9.64 -13.46
CA ALA A 134 -45.94 9.57 -14.91
C ALA A 134 -47.36 9.11 -15.31
N ILE A 135 -47.93 8.11 -14.63
CA ILE A 135 -49.30 7.66 -14.86
C ILE A 135 -50.31 8.76 -14.52
N GLU A 136 -50.13 9.46 -13.39
CA GLU A 136 -50.99 10.55 -12.97
C GLU A 136 -50.91 11.74 -13.92
N ALA A 137 -49.70 12.13 -14.34
CA ALA A 137 -49.48 13.17 -15.34
C ALA A 137 -50.15 12.82 -16.67
N LYS A 138 -50.02 11.57 -17.15
CA LYS A 138 -50.69 11.11 -18.37
C LYS A 138 -52.21 11.19 -18.24
N ARG A 139 -52.78 10.75 -17.10
CA ARG A 139 -54.23 10.86 -16.84
C ARG A 139 -54.71 12.31 -16.77
N ALA A 140 -53.92 13.20 -16.19
CA ALA A 140 -54.23 14.63 -16.13
C ALA A 140 -54.21 15.26 -17.52
N GLN A 141 -53.21 14.92 -18.35
CA GLN A 141 -53.11 15.39 -19.73
C GLN A 141 -54.26 14.86 -20.60
N GLU A 142 -54.63 13.59 -20.47
CA GLU A 142 -55.80 13.01 -21.17
C GLU A 142 -57.11 13.70 -20.76
N LYS A 143 -57.28 14.04 -19.47
CA LYS A 143 -58.44 14.82 -19.00
C LYS A 143 -58.44 16.24 -19.56
N ALA A 144 -57.29 16.91 -19.57
CA ALA A 144 -57.16 18.26 -20.14
C ALA A 144 -57.51 18.26 -21.63
N ASN A 145 -56.97 17.31 -22.41
CA ASN A 145 -57.26 17.19 -23.84
C ASN A 145 -58.75 16.97 -24.10
N LYS A 146 -59.43 16.09 -23.32
CA LYS A 146 -60.88 15.87 -23.44
C LYS A 146 -61.74 17.11 -23.10
N VAL A 147 -61.22 18.02 -22.28
CA VAL A 147 -61.90 19.29 -21.99
C VAL A 147 -61.70 20.26 -23.15
N PHE A 148 -60.48 20.36 -23.70
CA PHE A 148 -60.21 21.15 -24.91
C PHE A 148 -61.08 20.71 -26.10
N ASP A 149 -61.19 19.41 -26.37
CA ASP A 149 -62.02 18.87 -27.45
C ASP A 149 -63.52 19.22 -27.31
N LYS A 150 -64.00 19.50 -26.08
CA LYS A 150 -65.39 19.92 -25.81
C LYS A 150 -65.60 21.43 -25.89
N VAL A 151 -64.54 22.22 -25.69
CA VAL A 151 -64.61 23.70 -25.72
C VAL A 151 -64.55 24.21 -27.16
N ASP A 152 -63.90 23.50 -28.09
CA ASP A 152 -63.92 23.86 -29.53
C ASP A 152 -65.30 23.71 -30.21
N ALA A 153 -66.29 23.08 -29.55
CA ALA A 153 -67.68 23.03 -30.02
C ALA A 153 -68.51 24.28 -29.64
N VAL A 154 -67.98 25.17 -28.79
CA VAL A 154 -68.64 26.41 -28.37
C VAL A 154 -67.66 27.56 -28.57
N ASN A 155 -67.87 28.32 -29.65
CA ASN A 155 -67.05 29.46 -30.07
C ASN A 155 -67.00 30.54 -28.95
N LEU A 156 -65.99 30.49 -28.09
CA LEU A 156 -65.62 31.56 -27.15
C LEU A 156 -64.11 31.83 -27.19
N PRO A 157 -63.68 33.10 -27.09
CA PRO A 157 -62.28 33.50 -27.19
C PRO A 157 -61.55 33.16 -25.88
N VAL A 158 -60.64 32.17 -25.91
CA VAL A 158 -59.85 31.77 -24.75
C VAL A 158 -58.52 32.52 -24.74
N ALA A 159 -58.48 33.61 -23.96
CA ALA A 159 -57.26 34.16 -23.40
C ALA A 159 -57.00 33.46 -22.06
N GLY A 160 -55.81 32.88 -21.89
CA GLY A 160 -55.35 32.34 -20.61
C GLY A 160 -54.66 30.99 -20.75
N GLY A 161 -53.35 31.01 -21.04
CA GLY A 161 -52.51 29.83 -20.96
C GLY A 161 -52.54 29.26 -19.55
N LEU A 162 -53.00 28.01 -19.43
CA LEU A 162 -53.00 27.27 -18.16
C LEU A 162 -51.54 27.02 -17.74
N PRO A 163 -51.18 27.29 -16.47
CA PRO A 163 -49.84 27.02 -15.97
C PRO A 163 -49.61 25.50 -15.94
N VAL A 164 -48.56 25.05 -16.65
CA VAL A 164 -48.06 23.68 -16.58
C VAL A 164 -47.62 23.44 -15.13
N PRO A 165 -48.14 22.41 -14.42
CA PRO A 165 -47.71 22.12 -13.08
C PRO A 165 -46.22 21.76 -13.11
N GLU A 166 -45.41 22.62 -12.48
CA GLU A 166 -43.97 22.42 -12.31
C GLU A 166 -43.78 21.19 -11.41
N ILE A 167 -43.31 20.10 -12.00
CA ILE A 167 -43.02 18.85 -11.29
C ILE A 167 -41.80 19.12 -10.43
N VAL A 168 -42.01 19.53 -9.17
CA VAL A 168 -40.91 19.71 -8.21
C VAL A 168 -40.27 18.34 -8.01
N PRO A 169 -38.99 18.14 -8.37
CA PRO A 169 -38.31 16.88 -8.13
C PRO A 169 -38.31 16.64 -6.63
N GLN A 170 -39.02 15.61 -6.18
CA GLN A 170 -39.06 15.28 -4.77
C GLN A 170 -37.64 14.92 -4.33
N GLN A 171 -37.04 15.77 -3.49
CA GLN A 171 -35.67 15.61 -3.02
C GLN A 171 -35.60 14.37 -2.14
N VAL A 172 -35.04 13.29 -2.68
CA VAL A 172 -35.04 12.00 -1.99
C VAL A 172 -33.96 12.01 -0.92
N GLU A 173 -34.34 11.62 0.30
CA GLU A 173 -33.40 11.41 1.40
C GLU A 173 -32.39 10.33 0.99
N GLN A 174 -31.16 10.76 0.72
CA GLN A 174 -30.04 9.84 0.55
C GLN A 174 -29.65 9.31 1.93
N ALA A 175 -29.43 8.00 2.03
CA ALA A 175 -28.93 7.43 3.27
C ALA A 175 -27.63 8.15 3.70
N PRO A 176 -27.49 8.49 5.00
CA PRO A 176 -26.39 9.32 5.47
C PRO A 176 -25.04 8.62 5.25
N LYS A 177 -24.09 9.31 4.61
CA LYS A 177 -22.72 8.81 4.34
C LYS A 177 -21.85 8.69 5.61
N THR A 178 -22.28 9.34 6.70
CA THR A 178 -21.57 9.42 7.97
C THR A 178 -22.51 8.99 9.10
N VAL A 179 -22.08 8.02 9.91
CA VAL A 179 -22.81 7.56 11.09
C VAL A 179 -21.98 7.85 12.33
N ARG A 180 -22.58 8.53 13.30
CA ARG A 180 -21.98 8.75 14.63
C ARG A 180 -22.37 7.57 15.51
N LEU A 181 -21.38 6.94 16.13
CA LEU A 181 -21.55 5.78 17.00
C LEU A 181 -21.72 6.21 18.46
N ASP A 182 -22.44 5.40 19.23
CA ASP A 182 -22.61 5.57 20.68
C ASP A 182 -21.28 5.48 21.44
N SER A 183 -20.28 4.80 20.85
CA SER A 183 -18.91 4.71 21.37
C SER A 183 -18.09 5.99 21.18
N GLY A 184 -18.67 7.07 20.64
CA GLY A 184 -18.01 8.35 20.40
C GLY A 184 -17.19 8.42 19.09
N GLY A 185 -17.14 7.33 18.32
CA GLY A 185 -16.53 7.29 16.99
C GLY A 185 -17.43 7.82 15.88
N THR A 186 -16.85 8.27 14.77
CA THR A 186 -17.57 8.58 13.52
C THR A 186 -17.05 7.69 12.42
N VAL A 187 -17.94 6.94 11.76
CA VAL A 187 -17.58 6.10 10.60
C VAL A 187 -18.10 6.78 9.34
N THR A 188 -17.18 7.05 8.42
CA THR A 188 -17.47 7.64 7.11
C THR A 188 -17.12 6.62 6.03
N ARG A 189 -18.07 6.32 5.14
CA ARG A 189 -17.79 5.45 4.00
C ARG A 189 -16.93 6.21 2.98
N LYS A 190 -15.79 5.65 2.60
CA LYS A 190 -14.97 6.15 1.49
C LYS A 190 -15.28 5.35 0.23
N GLU A 191 -15.35 6.06 -0.89
CA GLU A 191 -15.46 5.44 -2.21
C GLU A 191 -14.03 5.10 -2.67
N ASP A 192 -13.69 3.81 -2.68
CA ASP A 192 -12.40 3.33 -3.18
C ASP A 192 -12.56 2.97 -4.66
N TRP A 193 -11.92 3.75 -5.53
CA TRP A 193 -11.99 3.58 -6.98
C TRP A 193 -10.85 2.69 -7.44
N THR A 194 -11.18 1.51 -7.93
CA THR A 194 -10.23 0.59 -8.56
C THR A 194 -10.44 0.54 -10.07
N PHE A 195 -9.42 0.12 -10.82
CA PHE A 195 -9.47 -0.02 -12.27
C PHE A 195 -8.84 -1.32 -12.73
N GLU A 196 -9.33 -1.86 -13.83
CA GLU A 196 -8.75 -2.99 -14.53
C GLU A 196 -8.23 -2.52 -15.89
N VAL A 197 -7.02 -2.94 -16.25
CA VAL A 197 -6.43 -2.62 -17.55
C VAL A 197 -6.95 -3.60 -18.59
N VAL A 198 -7.88 -3.14 -19.43
CA VAL A 198 -8.44 -3.96 -20.54
C VAL A 198 -7.47 -4.04 -21.73
N ASN A 199 -6.80 -2.95 -22.10
CA ASN A 199 -5.85 -2.91 -23.21
C ASN A 199 -4.68 -1.97 -22.92
N THR A 200 -3.47 -2.53 -22.81
CA THR A 200 -2.24 -1.81 -22.49
C THR A 200 -1.79 -0.84 -23.58
N ASN A 201 -2.11 -1.09 -24.86
CA ASN A 201 -1.65 -0.26 -25.98
C ASN A 201 -2.35 1.10 -26.07
N LEU A 202 -3.51 1.24 -25.42
CA LEU A 202 -4.25 2.51 -25.36
C LEU A 202 -3.82 3.36 -24.16
N ILE A 203 -3.01 2.82 -23.24
CA ILE A 203 -2.52 3.57 -22.09
C ILE A 203 -1.45 4.56 -22.56
N PRO A 204 -1.61 5.87 -22.27
CA PRO A 204 -0.58 6.85 -22.57
C PRO A 204 0.77 6.46 -21.94
N ARG A 205 1.85 6.70 -22.67
CA ARG A 205 3.21 6.27 -22.27
C ARG A 205 3.67 6.87 -20.93
N GLU A 206 3.06 7.97 -20.50
CA GLU A 206 3.29 8.64 -19.22
C GLU A 206 2.87 7.78 -18.02
N TYR A 207 1.88 6.91 -18.17
CA TYR A 207 1.41 6.00 -17.13
C TYR A 207 2.05 4.62 -17.20
N LEU A 208 2.91 4.37 -18.20
CA LEU A 208 3.63 3.11 -18.36
C LEU A 208 5.00 3.19 -17.70
N SER A 209 5.27 2.30 -16.75
CA SER A 209 6.60 2.12 -16.17
C SER A 209 7.32 0.94 -16.81
N VAL A 210 8.62 1.10 -17.03
CA VAL A 210 9.47 0.07 -17.62
C VAL A 210 9.87 -0.94 -16.54
N ASN A 211 9.68 -2.23 -16.81
CA ASN A 211 10.11 -3.29 -15.90
C ASN A 211 11.63 -3.50 -15.96
N GLU A 212 12.38 -2.77 -15.13
CA GLU A 212 13.85 -2.88 -15.05
C GLU A 212 14.33 -4.28 -14.69
N GLN A 213 13.58 -5.02 -13.87
CA GLN A 213 13.98 -6.35 -13.41
C GLN A 213 14.01 -7.34 -14.58
N ALA A 214 12.97 -7.32 -15.42
CA ALA A 214 12.92 -8.15 -16.63
C ALA A 214 14.06 -7.80 -17.60
N ILE A 215 14.33 -6.52 -17.81
CA ILE A 215 15.43 -6.06 -18.65
C ILE A 215 16.78 -6.54 -18.10
N ARG A 216 17.04 -6.40 -16.80
CA ARG A 216 18.28 -6.87 -16.17
C ARG A 216 18.47 -8.37 -16.34
N GLN A 217 17.39 -9.17 -16.28
CA GLN A 217 17.47 -10.61 -16.51
C GLN A 217 17.90 -10.94 -17.94
N VAL A 218 17.28 -10.30 -18.94
CA VAL A 218 17.64 -10.47 -20.36
C VAL A 218 19.09 -10.04 -20.62
N VAL A 219 19.49 -8.89 -20.08
CA VAL A 219 20.87 -8.37 -20.20
C VAL A 219 21.87 -9.31 -19.53
N LYS A 220 21.56 -9.88 -18.36
CA LYS A 220 22.45 -10.87 -17.71
C LYS A 220 22.58 -12.17 -18.50
N ALA A 221 21.50 -12.62 -19.15
CA ALA A 221 21.49 -13.85 -19.93
C ALA A 221 22.23 -13.70 -21.27
N LEU A 222 21.98 -12.61 -21.99
CA LEU A 222 22.50 -12.39 -23.35
C LEU A 222 23.81 -11.59 -23.39
N LYS A 223 24.12 -10.83 -22.32
CA LYS A 223 25.32 -9.97 -22.19
C LYS A 223 25.51 -9.08 -23.42
N ASP A 224 26.65 -9.18 -24.10
CA ASP A 224 26.98 -8.37 -25.29
C ASP A 224 26.05 -8.62 -26.49
N LYS A 225 25.28 -9.72 -26.47
CA LYS A 225 24.29 -10.04 -27.51
C LYS A 225 22.90 -9.47 -27.21
N ALA A 226 22.70 -8.79 -26.08
CA ALA A 226 21.41 -8.20 -25.71
C ALA A 226 21.13 -6.95 -26.57
N ASN A 227 20.31 -7.10 -27.62
CA ASN A 227 19.84 -5.98 -28.42
C ASN A 227 18.40 -5.61 -28.04
N ILE A 228 18.25 -4.67 -27.10
CA ILE A 228 16.95 -4.15 -26.66
C ILE A 228 16.81 -2.71 -27.18
N PRO A 229 15.86 -2.41 -28.07
CA PRO A 229 15.69 -1.06 -28.60
C PRO A 229 15.52 0.00 -27.49
N GLY A 230 16.31 1.07 -27.57
CA GLY A 230 16.29 2.17 -26.60
C GLY A 230 17.08 1.93 -25.31
N ILE A 231 17.77 0.79 -25.17
CA ILE A 231 18.59 0.47 -23.99
C ILE A 231 20.02 0.15 -24.43
N ARG A 232 20.99 0.89 -23.87
CA ARG A 232 22.41 0.63 -24.07
C ARG A 232 22.94 -0.30 -22.98
N VAL A 233 23.59 -1.40 -23.37
CA VAL A 233 24.20 -2.39 -22.47
C VAL A 233 25.72 -2.25 -22.48
N TRP A 234 26.38 -2.31 -21.32
CA TRP A 234 27.84 -2.28 -21.21
C TRP A 234 28.34 -3.13 -20.02
N ASP A 235 29.52 -3.74 -20.15
CA ASP A 235 30.21 -4.44 -19.06
C ASP A 235 31.03 -3.45 -18.22
N LYS A 236 30.95 -3.58 -16.89
CA LYS A 236 31.71 -2.78 -15.93
C LYS A 236 32.98 -3.49 -15.45
N GLY A 237 33.11 -4.80 -15.68
CA GLY A 237 34.20 -5.63 -15.15
C GLY A 237 34.14 -5.76 -13.62
N SER A 238 34.23 -6.97 -13.09
CA SER A 238 34.35 -7.17 -11.63
C SER A 238 35.19 -8.39 -11.30
N TYR A 239 36.00 -8.30 -10.26
CA TYR A 239 36.82 -9.41 -9.76
C TYR A 239 36.07 -10.12 -8.65
N ALA A 240 35.92 -11.45 -8.73
CA ALA A 240 35.44 -12.28 -7.64
C ALA A 240 36.59 -13.16 -7.13
N THR A 241 36.90 -13.15 -5.83
CA THR A 241 37.67 -14.25 -5.22
C THR A 241 36.73 -15.09 -4.40
N ARG A 242 36.96 -16.41 -4.44
CA ARG A 242 36.32 -17.38 -3.56
C ARG A 242 37.23 -17.59 -2.36
N GLY A 243 36.66 -17.52 -1.15
CA GLY A 243 37.34 -17.76 0.14
C GLY A 243 36.32 -18.08 1.22
#